data_AF-X0SCY0-F1
#
_entry.id   AF-X0SCY0-F1
#
_cell.length_a   1.000
_cell.length_b   1.000
_cell.length_c   1.000
_cell.angle_alpha   90.00
_cell.angle_beta   90.00
_cell.angle_gamma   90.00
#
_symmetry.space_group_name_H-M   'P 1'
#
loop_
_entity.id
_entity.type
_entity.pdbx_description
1 polymer ?
#
loop_
_entity_poly.entity_id
_entity_poly.type
_entity_poly.pdbx_seq_one_letter_code
_entity_poly.pdbx_strand_id
1 'polypeptide(L)'
;DGYTVMPGGLALTISSGAAISLSDPRADSRDVWIGSQEPQGPHYSRWRISEEESQVQRLGSRLPSRIADNLFWLGRYVERADWTMRVMRNALSHGDEDLRPVRRGDAAERAIDTILSKGRNARKTDGAPAPEHTLEQRIENLFTSTGNAYGILTSFKNIRRVARQSRDRLSLDAWRLLSALRIEQPNPARRSADPAVELVEQLDRRIAELAAFNGLMHENMTRNFGWRFTDIGRRIERAYQMAEFLLLLLRALPDEAEDTDRLAFLLETSDSFMTYRARYRFAPTFPLVLDLLFVDETNPRGIAFQLVELLDHITNLPKASQDAVRTPEQRLALDLLTQVRLTDIDAMRIVDANGERLGLKQALDRLIVGLPQLSDIISRRYFSLTEEQPQRVHTRLAP
;
A
#
# COMPACT_ATOMS: atom_id res chain seq x y z
N ASP A 1 -29.56 26.56 49.05
CA ASP A 1 -30.31 25.45 48.42
C ASP A 1 -30.34 25.57 46.91
N GLY A 2 -29.21 25.24 46.27
CA GLY A 2 -29.10 25.29 44.81
C GLY A 2 -28.37 24.05 44.33
N TYR A 3 -28.86 23.44 43.26
CA TYR A 3 -28.12 22.41 42.53
C TYR A 3 -27.03 23.08 41.70
N THR A 4 -25.87 22.44 41.58
CA THR A 4 -24.80 22.88 40.67
C THR A 4 -24.65 21.82 39.59
N VAL A 5 -24.78 22.21 38.32
CA VAL A 5 -24.61 21.28 37.18
C VAL A 5 -23.13 20.91 37.07
N MET A 6 -22.82 19.63 37.25
CA MET A 6 -21.47 19.11 37.04
C MET A 6 -21.26 18.80 35.55
N PRO A 7 -20.18 19.32 34.91
CA PRO A 7 -19.87 18.96 33.54
C PRO A 7 -19.25 17.55 33.48
N GLY A 8 -19.78 16.67 32.62
CA GLY A 8 -18.99 15.52 32.15
C GLY A 8 -19.53 14.11 32.40
N GLY A 9 -20.85 13.89 32.47
CA GLY A 9 -21.39 12.54 32.52
C GLY A 9 -22.69 12.39 31.72
N LEU A 10 -22.80 11.29 30.96
CA LEU A 10 -24.05 10.80 30.40
C LEU A 10 -24.39 9.51 31.16
N ALA A 11 -25.51 9.49 31.87
CA ALA A 11 -25.99 8.28 32.52
C ALA A 11 -27.07 7.62 31.65
N LEU A 12 -26.86 6.35 31.35
CA LEU A 12 -27.75 5.54 30.54
C LEU A 12 -28.25 4.36 31.37
N THR A 13 -29.57 4.15 31.39
CA THR A 13 -30.18 2.94 31.96
C THR A 13 -30.54 1.96 30.85
N ILE A 14 -30.16 0.69 31.02
CA ILE A 14 -30.50 -0.42 30.11
C ILE A 14 -31.06 -1.62 30.88
N SER A 15 -31.87 -2.44 30.22
CA SER A 15 -32.39 -3.70 30.76
C SER A 15 -31.24 -4.68 31.05
N SER A 16 -31.31 -5.44 32.15
CA SER A 16 -30.20 -6.33 32.56
C SER A 16 -29.88 -7.38 31.50
N GLY A 17 -28.61 -7.46 31.06
CA GLY A 17 -28.11 -8.51 30.17
C GLY A 17 -27.61 -8.05 28.79
N ALA A 18 -27.69 -6.76 28.45
CA ALA A 18 -27.17 -6.21 27.20
C ALA A 18 -25.77 -5.58 27.37
N ALA A 19 -24.91 -5.70 26.35
CA ALA A 19 -23.59 -5.09 26.33
C ALA A 19 -23.67 -3.58 26.00
N ILE A 20 -22.80 -2.79 26.63
CA ILE A 20 -22.84 -1.32 26.59
C ILE A 20 -22.26 -0.79 25.27
N SER A 21 -23.03 0.03 24.55
CA SER A 21 -22.52 0.96 23.54
C SER A 21 -23.14 2.33 23.78
N LEU A 22 -22.35 3.40 23.68
CA LEU A 22 -22.79 4.80 23.82
C LEU A 22 -23.88 5.21 22.80
N SER A 23 -24.11 4.38 21.78
CA SER A 23 -25.06 4.63 20.69
C SER A 23 -26.19 3.58 20.64
N ASP A 24 -26.49 2.88 21.73
CA ASP A 24 -27.61 1.92 21.76
C ASP A 24 -28.95 2.67 21.76
N PRO A 25 -29.82 2.49 20.74
CA PRO A 25 -31.11 3.17 20.66
C PRO A 25 -32.11 2.76 21.75
N ARG A 26 -31.82 1.73 22.55
CA ARG A 26 -32.67 1.28 23.67
C ARG A 26 -32.26 1.85 25.03
N ALA A 27 -31.22 2.69 25.06
CA ALA A 27 -30.71 3.28 26.28
C ALA A 27 -31.47 4.54 26.65
N ASP A 28 -32.04 4.58 27.86
CA ASP A 28 -32.70 5.78 28.38
C ASP A 28 -31.70 6.68 29.07
N SER A 29 -31.63 7.95 28.66
CA SER A 29 -30.83 8.97 29.34
C SER A 29 -31.47 9.38 30.66
N ARG A 30 -30.67 9.50 31.71
CA ARG A 30 -31.09 9.91 33.05
C ARG A 30 -30.20 11.02 33.57
N ASP A 31 -30.80 11.90 34.37
CA ASP A 31 -30.04 12.85 35.18
C ASP A 31 -29.57 12.14 36.46
N VAL A 32 -28.28 12.22 36.76
CA VAL A 32 -27.68 11.66 37.98
C VAL A 32 -27.39 12.77 38.97
N TRP A 33 -27.93 12.60 40.17
CA TRP A 33 -27.79 13.53 41.27
C TRP A 33 -26.85 12.91 42.29
N ILE A 34 -25.75 13.59 42.61
CA ILE A 34 -24.82 13.18 43.65
C ILE A 34 -25.07 14.07 44.86
N GLY A 35 -25.60 13.49 45.94
CA GLY A 35 -25.82 14.19 47.20
C GLY A 35 -24.53 14.34 47.99
N SER A 36 -24.30 15.51 48.58
CA SER A 36 -23.23 15.76 49.55
C SER A 36 -23.78 16.55 50.73
N GLN A 37 -23.40 16.16 51.95
CA GLN A 37 -23.71 16.92 53.18
C GLN A 37 -22.65 17.98 53.49
N GLU A 38 -21.48 17.90 52.86
CA GLU A 38 -20.40 18.88 53.01
C GLU A 38 -20.37 19.88 51.84
N PRO A 39 -20.02 21.16 52.08
CA PRO A 39 -19.78 22.13 51.02
C PRO A 39 -18.68 21.62 50.09
N GLN A 40 -19.04 21.32 48.84
CA GLN A 40 -18.06 20.90 47.84
C GLN A 40 -17.27 22.11 47.36
N GLY A 41 -15.93 21.99 47.31
CA GLY A 41 -15.07 23.00 46.72
C GLY A 41 -15.35 23.20 45.22
N PRO A 42 -14.74 24.22 44.58
CA PRO A 42 -14.90 24.44 43.15
C PRO A 42 -14.55 23.17 42.36
N HIS A 43 -15.43 22.78 41.45
CA HIS A 43 -15.21 21.59 40.61
C HIS A 43 -14.04 21.84 39.63
N TYR A 44 -12.94 21.14 39.82
CA TYR A 44 -11.84 21.08 38.86
C TYR A 44 -12.06 19.88 37.95
N SER A 45 -12.41 20.13 36.68
CA SER A 45 -12.43 19.06 35.68
C SER A 45 -11.01 18.51 35.53
N ARG A 46 -10.82 17.20 35.72
CA ARG A 46 -9.55 16.51 35.41
C ARG A 46 -9.21 16.54 33.90
N TRP A 47 -10.13 17.02 33.05
CA TRP A 47 -9.91 17.26 31.63
C TRP A 47 -9.46 18.69 31.31
N ARG A 48 -9.48 19.61 32.30
CA ARG A 48 -8.77 20.88 32.16
C ARG A 48 -7.30 20.61 32.44
N ILE A 49 -6.55 20.30 31.40
CA ILE A 49 -5.09 20.40 31.42
C ILE A 49 -4.81 21.88 31.67
N SER A 50 -4.20 22.23 32.80
CA SER A 50 -3.78 23.61 33.04
C SER A 50 -2.70 24.00 32.02
N GLU A 51 -2.56 25.29 31.71
CA GLU A 51 -1.44 25.75 30.85
C GLU A 51 -0.08 25.33 31.46
N GLU A 52 0.01 25.28 32.79
CA GLU A 52 1.19 24.86 33.55
C GLU A 52 1.49 23.34 33.43
N GLU A 53 0.47 22.50 33.23
CA GLU A 53 0.61 21.05 33.02
C GLU A 53 0.79 20.67 31.54
N SER A 54 0.67 21.65 30.63
CA SER A 54 0.77 21.40 29.19
C SER A 54 2.23 21.16 28.78
N GLN A 55 2.57 19.90 28.51
CA GLN A 55 3.87 19.54 27.95
C GLN A 55 3.80 19.46 26.42
N VAL A 56 4.67 20.23 25.75
CA VAL A 56 4.80 20.19 24.29
C VAL A 56 5.39 18.84 23.86
N GLN A 57 4.60 18.02 23.17
CA GLN A 57 5.05 16.79 22.53
C GLN A 57 5.05 16.96 21.01
N ARG A 58 6.23 16.84 20.39
CA ARG A 58 6.39 17.00 18.93
C ARG A 58 6.38 15.68 18.16
N LEU A 59 6.88 14.60 18.77
CA LEU A 59 6.69 13.26 18.22
C LEU A 59 5.35 12.72 18.71
N GLY A 60 4.47 12.40 17.77
CA GLY A 60 3.20 11.73 18.06
C GLY A 60 3.44 10.50 18.95
N SER A 61 2.59 10.38 19.96
CA SER A 61 2.56 9.32 20.96
C SER A 61 2.82 7.91 20.42
N ARG A 62 3.24 7.00 21.32
CA ARG A 62 3.38 5.55 21.09
C ARG A 62 2.29 5.05 20.12
N LEU A 63 2.69 4.72 18.89
CA LEU A 63 1.78 4.17 17.89
C LEU A 63 1.42 2.74 18.32
N PRO A 64 0.13 2.41 18.56
CA PRO A 64 -0.25 1.04 18.87
C PRO A 64 0.16 0.09 17.75
N SER A 65 0.76 -1.07 18.08
CA SER A 65 1.29 -2.02 17.09
C SER A 65 0.25 -2.38 16.02
N ARG A 66 -1.02 -2.60 16.41
CA ARG A 66 -2.11 -2.90 15.49
C ARG A 66 -2.42 -1.78 14.49
N ILE A 67 -2.29 -0.52 14.91
CA ILE A 67 -2.48 0.62 14.00
C ILE A 67 -1.29 0.73 13.07
N ALA A 68 -0.07 0.49 13.56
CA ALA A 68 1.13 0.43 12.74
C ALA A 68 1.03 -0.65 11.64
N ASP A 69 0.57 -1.85 11.99
CA ASP A 69 0.34 -2.96 11.07
C ASP A 69 -0.70 -2.60 9.99
N ASN A 70 -1.84 -2.04 10.41
CA ASN A 70 -2.86 -1.60 9.47
C ASN A 70 -2.37 -0.50 8.51
N LEU A 71 -1.59 0.46 9.00
CA LEU A 71 -1.02 1.54 8.19
C LEU A 71 0.05 1.02 7.22
N PHE A 72 0.86 0.05 7.65
CA PHE A 72 1.81 -0.66 6.79
C PHE A 72 1.10 -1.40 5.65
N TRP A 73 0.10 -2.21 5.97
CA TRP A 73 -0.70 -2.91 4.96
C TRP A 73 -1.53 -1.99 4.08
N LEU A 74 -1.99 -0.85 4.60
CA LEU A 74 -2.68 0.17 3.80
C LEU A 74 -1.80 0.64 2.64
N GLY A 75 -0.54 0.98 2.91
CA GLY A 75 0.42 1.38 1.88
C GLY A 75 0.62 0.30 0.82
N ARG A 76 0.76 -0.96 1.25
CA ARG A 76 0.89 -2.12 0.34
C ARG A 76 -0.35 -2.33 -0.53
N TYR A 77 -1.54 -2.31 0.05
CA TYR A 77 -2.76 -2.56 -0.70
C TYR A 77 -3.07 -1.45 -1.70
N VAL A 78 -2.82 -0.19 -1.31
CA VAL A 78 -2.95 0.97 -2.22
C VAL A 78 -1.99 0.85 -3.40
N GLU A 79 -0.71 0.56 -3.14
CA GLU A 79 0.28 0.40 -4.20
C GLU A 79 -0.06 -0.75 -5.15
N ARG A 80 -0.47 -1.90 -4.59
CA ARG A 80 -0.89 -3.06 -5.37
C ARG A 80 -2.11 -2.80 -6.24
N ALA A 81 -3.08 -2.06 -5.73
CA ALA A 81 -4.24 -1.67 -6.50
C ALA A 81 -3.83 -0.72 -7.64
N ASP A 82 -3.04 0.31 -7.37
CA ASP A 82 -2.54 1.25 -8.38
C ASP A 82 -1.78 0.54 -9.50
N TRP A 83 -0.80 -0.30 -9.14
CA TRP A 83 -0.02 -1.06 -10.12
C TRP A 83 -0.86 -2.00 -10.97
N THR A 84 -1.72 -2.80 -10.34
CA THR A 84 -2.60 -3.74 -11.03
C THR A 84 -3.50 -2.99 -12.03
N MET A 85 -4.06 -1.85 -11.64
CA MET A 85 -4.88 -1.02 -12.53
C MET A 85 -4.08 -0.39 -13.67
N ARG A 86 -2.81 0.00 -13.45
CA ARG A 86 -1.94 0.52 -14.52
C ARG A 86 -1.60 -0.55 -15.55
N VAL A 87 -1.29 -1.77 -15.11
CA VAL A 87 -1.06 -2.92 -16.01
C VAL A 87 -2.32 -3.16 -16.86
N MET A 88 -3.50 -3.21 -16.23
CA MET A 88 -4.78 -3.38 -16.94
C MET A 88 -5.03 -2.27 -17.96
N ARG A 89 -4.87 -1.01 -17.54
CA ARG A 89 -5.13 0.14 -18.38
C ARG A 89 -4.24 0.12 -19.61
N ASN A 90 -2.94 -0.10 -19.44
CA ASN A 90 -2.01 -0.10 -20.57
C ASN A 90 -2.17 -1.35 -21.45
N ALA A 91 -2.63 -2.47 -20.89
CA ALA A 91 -2.98 -3.66 -21.67
C ALA A 91 -4.25 -3.45 -22.54
N LEU A 92 -5.20 -2.64 -22.09
CA LEU A 92 -6.43 -2.29 -22.81
C LEU A 92 -6.29 -1.07 -23.73
N SER A 93 -5.36 -0.18 -23.41
CA SER A 93 -5.19 1.09 -24.13
C SER A 93 -4.71 0.80 -25.54
N HIS A 94 -5.51 1.22 -26.52
CA HIS A 94 -5.06 1.37 -27.90
C HIS A 94 -4.13 2.56 -27.88
N GLY A 95 -2.84 2.34 -28.10
CA GLY A 95 -1.86 3.42 -28.10
C GLY A 95 -2.31 4.57 -29.01
N ASP A 96 -2.04 5.80 -28.58
CA ASP A 96 -2.19 6.96 -29.44
C ASP A 96 -1.08 6.88 -30.49
N GLU A 97 -1.39 6.68 -31.78
CA GLU A 97 -0.40 6.43 -32.84
C GLU A 97 0.72 7.50 -32.88
N ASP A 98 0.42 8.72 -32.41
CA ASP A 98 1.36 9.85 -32.37
C ASP A 98 2.22 9.94 -31.08
N LEU A 99 1.79 9.33 -29.97
CA LEU A 99 2.43 9.50 -28.64
C LEU A 99 2.84 8.18 -27.96
N ARG A 100 2.18 7.08 -28.28
CA ARG A 100 2.31 5.76 -27.66
C ARG A 100 2.09 4.67 -28.71
N PRO A 101 3.14 4.11 -29.33
CA PRO A 101 2.97 2.96 -30.21
C PRO A 101 2.68 1.72 -29.35
N VAL A 102 1.44 1.54 -28.89
CA VAL A 102 1.05 0.31 -28.17
C VAL A 102 0.32 -0.60 -29.13
N ARG A 103 1.00 -1.67 -29.52
CA ARG A 103 0.36 -2.86 -30.05
C ARG A 103 0.04 -3.77 -28.87
N ARG A 104 -1.22 -4.22 -28.78
CA ARG A 104 -1.65 -5.33 -27.92
C ARG A 104 -0.71 -6.50 -28.20
N GLY A 105 0.22 -6.77 -27.29
CA GLY A 105 1.35 -7.67 -27.54
C GLY A 105 1.53 -8.70 -26.44
N ASP A 106 2.46 -9.63 -26.66
CA ASP A 106 2.85 -10.70 -25.73
C ASP A 106 3.19 -10.16 -24.32
N ALA A 107 3.75 -8.96 -24.22
CA ALA A 107 4.06 -8.31 -22.94
C ALA A 107 2.81 -8.11 -22.05
N ALA A 108 1.70 -7.63 -22.64
CA ALA A 108 0.45 -7.38 -21.92
C ALA A 108 -0.19 -8.70 -21.48
N GLU A 109 -0.19 -9.70 -22.36
CA GLU A 109 -0.71 -11.04 -22.07
C GLU A 109 0.03 -11.68 -20.89
N ARG A 110 1.37 -11.69 -20.94
CA ARG A 110 2.21 -12.22 -19.87
C ARG A 110 2.00 -11.51 -18.54
N ALA A 111 1.83 -10.19 -18.57
CA ALA A 111 1.62 -9.39 -17.37
C ALA A 111 0.30 -9.74 -16.67
N ILE A 112 -0.78 -9.84 -17.44
CA ILE A 112 -2.11 -10.21 -16.94
C ILE A 112 -2.12 -11.66 -16.42
N ASP A 113 -1.49 -12.58 -17.15
CA ASP A 113 -1.38 -13.99 -16.72
C ASP A 113 -0.57 -14.14 -15.42
N THR A 114 0.47 -13.33 -15.24
CA THR A 114 1.25 -13.30 -14.01
C THR A 114 0.43 -12.78 -12.82
N ILE A 115 -0.45 -11.81 -13.01
CA ILE A 115 -1.35 -11.32 -11.95
C ILE A 115 -2.41 -12.37 -11.61
N LEU A 116 -2.97 -13.01 -12.64
CA LEU A 116 -3.98 -14.08 -12.48
C LEU A 116 -3.41 -15.27 -11.73
N SER A 117 -2.18 -15.68 -12.02
CA SER A 117 -1.53 -16.85 -11.40
C SER A 117 -1.31 -16.67 -9.89
N LYS A 118 -0.96 -15.46 -9.43
CA LYS A 118 -0.84 -15.14 -8.00
C LYS A 118 -2.17 -15.19 -7.24
N GLY A 119 -3.25 -14.86 -7.94
CA GLY A 119 -4.60 -14.82 -7.41
C GLY A 119 -5.22 -16.20 -7.16
N ARG A 120 -4.81 -17.16 -7.98
CA ARG A 120 -5.11 -18.57 -7.80
C ARG A 120 -4.21 -19.07 -6.67
N ASN A 121 -4.65 -18.94 -5.43
CA ASN A 121 -4.06 -19.71 -4.33
C ASN A 121 -3.86 -21.16 -4.81
N ALA A 122 -2.82 -21.82 -4.30
CA ALA A 122 -2.42 -23.22 -4.49
C ALA A 122 -3.51 -24.28 -4.13
N ARG A 123 -4.78 -24.00 -4.39
CA ARG A 123 -5.84 -24.98 -4.53
C ARG A 123 -5.72 -25.50 -5.95
N LYS A 124 -5.13 -26.69 -6.10
CA LYS A 124 -5.30 -27.53 -7.29
C LYS A 124 -6.78 -27.51 -7.67
N THR A 125 -7.14 -26.71 -8.66
CA THR A 125 -8.24 -27.06 -9.53
C THR A 125 -7.62 -27.97 -10.58
N ASP A 126 -7.54 -29.26 -10.25
CA ASP A 126 -7.62 -30.28 -11.28
C ASP A 126 -8.95 -30.04 -12.00
N GLY A 127 -8.89 -29.53 -13.22
CA GLY A 127 -10.10 -29.24 -13.98
C GLY A 127 -9.89 -28.24 -15.11
N ALA A 128 -9.49 -28.79 -16.26
CA ALA A 128 -9.58 -28.24 -17.62
C ALA A 128 -8.97 -26.84 -17.90
N PRO A 129 -8.37 -26.61 -19.09
CA PRO A 129 -8.11 -25.26 -19.54
C PRO A 129 -9.45 -24.50 -19.53
N ALA A 130 -9.51 -23.38 -18.80
CA ALA A 130 -10.62 -22.45 -18.94
C ALA A 130 -10.76 -22.09 -20.43
N PRO A 131 -11.98 -21.88 -20.94
CA PRO A 131 -12.17 -21.48 -22.34
C PRO A 131 -11.28 -20.27 -22.67
N GLU A 132 -10.81 -20.17 -23.92
CA GLU A 132 -9.96 -19.09 -24.41
C GLU A 132 -10.63 -17.73 -24.19
N HIS A 133 -10.45 -17.16 -22.99
CA HIS A 133 -10.90 -15.83 -22.66
C HIS A 133 -9.99 -14.84 -23.36
N THR A 134 -10.57 -13.87 -24.06
CA THR A 134 -9.79 -12.77 -24.64
C THR A 134 -9.09 -11.98 -23.52
N LEU A 135 -8.03 -11.24 -23.86
CA LEU A 135 -7.32 -10.37 -22.92
C LEU A 135 -8.29 -9.43 -22.19
N GLU A 136 -9.26 -8.85 -22.90
CA GLU A 136 -10.27 -7.95 -22.35
C GLU A 136 -11.14 -8.64 -21.31
N GLN A 137 -11.62 -9.86 -21.60
CA GLN A 137 -12.42 -10.64 -20.65
C GLN A 137 -11.61 -11.01 -19.40
N ARG A 138 -10.33 -11.36 -19.56
CA ARG A 138 -9.43 -11.62 -18.43
C ARG A 138 -9.24 -10.39 -17.55
N ILE A 139 -9.09 -9.21 -18.16
CA ILE A 139 -8.94 -7.93 -17.45
C ILE A 139 -10.26 -7.54 -16.76
N GLU A 140 -11.40 -7.67 -17.43
CA GLU A 140 -12.72 -7.43 -16.85
C GLU A 140 -12.95 -8.33 -15.63
N ASN A 141 -12.56 -9.61 -15.72
CA ASN A 141 -12.64 -10.55 -14.61
C ASN A 141 -11.75 -10.12 -13.43
N LEU A 142 -10.52 -9.67 -13.68
CA LEU A 142 -9.66 -9.16 -12.61
C LEU A 142 -10.21 -7.88 -11.95
N PHE A 143 -10.94 -7.07 -12.71
CA PHE A 143 -11.56 -5.85 -12.21
C PHE A 143 -12.81 -6.16 -11.38
N THR A 144 -13.71 -7.02 -11.86
CA THR A 144 -15.05 -7.20 -11.31
C THR A 144 -15.22 -8.42 -10.39
N SER A 145 -14.41 -9.47 -10.58
CA SER A 145 -14.65 -10.77 -9.93
C SER A 145 -14.25 -10.81 -8.46
N THR A 146 -15.00 -11.59 -7.68
CA THR A 146 -14.66 -11.98 -6.31
C THR A 146 -13.92 -13.32 -6.34
N GLY A 147 -12.74 -13.41 -5.71
CA GLY A 147 -12.01 -14.68 -5.57
C GLY A 147 -10.53 -14.61 -5.89
N ASN A 148 -10.09 -13.59 -6.63
CA ASN A 148 -8.67 -13.32 -6.83
C ASN A 148 -8.14 -12.41 -5.70
N ALA A 149 -7.13 -12.87 -4.96
CA ALA A 149 -6.49 -12.10 -3.89
C ALA A 149 -5.80 -10.80 -4.38
N TYR A 150 -5.39 -10.79 -5.64
CA TYR A 150 -4.78 -9.67 -6.38
C TYR A 150 -5.80 -8.93 -7.27
N GLY A 151 -7.08 -9.31 -7.26
CA GLY A 151 -8.14 -8.58 -7.96
C GLY A 151 -8.43 -7.22 -7.33
N ILE A 152 -9.00 -6.30 -8.12
CA ILE A 152 -9.26 -4.91 -7.70
C ILE A 152 -10.31 -4.85 -6.60
N LEU A 153 -11.39 -5.63 -6.72
CA LEU A 153 -12.45 -5.66 -5.71
C LEU A 153 -11.93 -6.14 -4.34
N THR A 154 -11.08 -7.17 -4.33
CA THR A 154 -10.42 -7.66 -3.10
C THR A 154 -9.48 -6.61 -2.52
N SER A 155 -8.70 -5.95 -3.36
CA SER A 155 -7.77 -4.89 -2.94
C SER A 155 -8.53 -3.71 -2.31
N PHE A 156 -9.60 -3.23 -2.95
CA PHE A 156 -10.44 -2.15 -2.40
C PHE A 156 -11.13 -2.54 -1.09
N LYS A 157 -11.61 -3.79 -0.98
CA LYS A 157 -12.15 -4.32 0.28
C LYS A 157 -11.10 -4.28 1.40
N ASN A 158 -9.86 -4.70 1.11
CA ASN A 158 -8.77 -4.68 2.07
C ASN A 158 -8.37 -3.25 2.46
N ILE A 159 -8.23 -2.34 1.49
CA ILE A 159 -7.96 -0.91 1.73
C ILE A 159 -9.00 -0.32 2.67
N ARG A 160 -10.30 -0.50 2.36
CA ARG A 160 -11.39 0.02 3.18
C ARG A 160 -11.41 -0.55 4.59
N ARG A 161 -11.09 -1.84 4.74
CA ARG A 161 -11.00 -2.51 6.04
C ARG A 161 -9.91 -1.89 6.91
N VAL A 162 -8.67 -1.79 6.39
CA VAL A 162 -7.54 -1.26 7.18
C VAL A 162 -7.64 0.25 7.41
N ALA A 163 -8.20 0.98 6.46
CA ALA A 163 -8.51 2.40 6.62
C ALA A 163 -9.53 2.61 7.75
N ARG A 164 -10.57 1.77 7.84
CA ARG A 164 -11.60 1.88 8.90
C ARG A 164 -11.00 1.64 10.28
N GLN A 165 -10.05 0.72 10.36
CA GLN A 165 -9.37 0.35 11.60
C GLN A 165 -8.32 1.39 12.03
N SER A 166 -7.96 2.33 11.15
CA SER A 166 -6.93 3.37 11.37
C SER A 166 -7.47 4.78 11.10
N ARG A 167 -8.78 4.97 11.18
CA ARG A 167 -9.48 6.23 10.84
C ARG A 167 -8.98 7.41 11.67
N ASP A 168 -8.61 7.17 12.93
CA ASP A 168 -8.07 8.16 13.86
C ASP A 168 -6.70 8.69 13.45
N ARG A 169 -6.01 8.03 12.51
CA ARG A 169 -4.68 8.41 12.01
C ARG A 169 -4.69 8.96 10.59
N LEU A 170 -5.85 8.95 9.92
CA LEU A 170 -6.02 9.51 8.59
C LEU A 170 -6.68 10.90 8.70
N SER A 171 -6.34 11.79 7.78
CA SER A 171 -7.11 13.02 7.61
C SER A 171 -8.56 12.66 7.20
N LEU A 172 -9.50 13.55 7.49
CA LEU A 172 -10.91 13.33 7.14
C LEU A 172 -11.10 13.10 5.64
N ASP A 173 -10.35 13.83 4.81
CA ASP A 173 -10.44 13.71 3.35
C ASP A 173 -9.81 12.42 2.84
N ALA A 174 -8.65 12.02 3.38
CA ALA A 174 -8.05 10.71 3.05
C ALA A 174 -8.99 9.56 3.43
N TRP A 175 -9.61 9.63 4.61
CA TRP A 175 -10.61 8.66 5.04
C TRP A 175 -11.83 8.61 4.11
N ARG A 176 -12.39 9.76 3.73
CA ARG A 176 -13.54 9.85 2.82
C ARG A 176 -13.23 9.26 1.45
N LEU A 177 -12.08 9.61 0.89
CA LEU A 177 -11.62 9.11 -0.40
C LEU A 177 -11.49 7.58 -0.35
N LEU A 178 -10.75 7.02 0.61
CA LEU A 178 -10.59 5.57 0.72
C LEU A 178 -11.92 4.85 0.97
N SER A 179 -12.83 5.45 1.74
CA SER A 179 -14.15 4.88 2.03
C SER A 179 -15.07 4.83 0.80
N ALA A 180 -14.85 5.73 -0.16
CA ALA A 180 -15.60 5.82 -1.40
C ALA A 180 -15.13 4.81 -2.46
N LEU A 181 -13.92 4.24 -2.33
CA LEU A 181 -13.38 3.25 -3.27
C LEU A 181 -14.32 2.05 -3.44
N ARG A 182 -14.95 1.97 -4.60
CA ARG A 182 -15.88 0.92 -5.00
C ARG A 182 -15.79 0.72 -6.50
N ILE A 183 -16.10 -0.48 -6.96
CA ILE A 183 -16.39 -0.71 -8.37
C ILE A 183 -17.87 -0.38 -8.56
N GLU A 184 -18.14 0.53 -9.49
CA GLU A 184 -19.51 0.88 -9.85
C GLU A 184 -20.13 -0.30 -10.61
N GLN A 185 -21.41 -0.56 -10.37
CA GLN A 185 -22.10 -1.49 -11.25
C GLN A 185 -22.29 -0.83 -12.62
N PRO A 186 -22.08 -1.56 -13.72
CA PRO A 186 -22.26 -1.01 -15.05
C PRO A 186 -23.68 -0.44 -15.17
N ASN A 187 -23.79 0.84 -15.55
CA ASN A 187 -25.09 1.47 -15.75
C ASN A 187 -25.64 0.97 -17.09
N PRO A 188 -26.75 0.20 -17.10
CA PRO A 188 -27.29 -0.35 -18.35
C PRO A 188 -27.69 0.74 -19.35
N ALA A 189 -27.94 1.98 -18.91
CA ALA A 189 -28.30 3.11 -19.75
C ALA A 189 -27.11 3.89 -20.33
N ARG A 190 -25.86 3.60 -19.90
CA ARG A 190 -24.63 4.28 -20.36
C ARG A 190 -23.60 3.31 -20.94
N ARG A 191 -24.02 2.16 -21.47
CA ARG A 191 -23.07 1.23 -22.11
C ARG A 191 -22.41 1.92 -23.28
N SER A 192 -21.09 2.06 -23.23
CA SER A 192 -20.28 2.45 -24.39
C SER A 192 -20.50 1.43 -25.52
N ALA A 193 -20.28 1.87 -26.76
CA ALA A 193 -20.21 0.94 -27.90
C ALA A 193 -19.03 -0.04 -27.76
N ASP A 194 -17.99 0.34 -27.00
CA ASP A 194 -16.81 -0.47 -26.70
C ASP A 194 -16.63 -0.64 -25.16
N PRO A 195 -16.84 -1.86 -24.62
CA PRO A 195 -16.61 -2.18 -23.21
C PRO A 195 -15.17 -1.95 -22.73
N ALA A 196 -14.16 -2.08 -23.60
CA ALA A 196 -12.76 -1.89 -23.22
C ALA A 196 -12.46 -0.41 -22.93
N VAL A 197 -13.04 0.51 -23.72
CA VAL A 197 -12.93 1.96 -23.49
C VAL A 197 -13.58 2.35 -22.17
N GLU A 198 -14.79 1.85 -21.88
CA GLU A 198 -15.48 2.12 -20.61
C GLU A 198 -14.67 1.63 -19.41
N LEU A 199 -14.01 0.48 -19.53
CA LEU A 199 -13.14 -0.06 -18.48
C LEU A 199 -11.87 0.77 -18.30
N VAL A 200 -11.24 1.25 -19.38
CA VAL A 200 -10.10 2.18 -19.32
C VAL A 200 -10.48 3.47 -18.58
N GLU A 201 -11.63 4.07 -18.89
CA GLU A 201 -12.10 5.27 -18.17
C GLU A 201 -12.33 5.01 -16.68
N GLN A 202 -12.87 3.84 -16.33
CA GLN A 202 -13.03 3.44 -14.93
C GLN A 202 -11.67 3.29 -14.24
N LEU A 203 -10.71 2.65 -14.89
CA LEU A 203 -9.35 2.48 -14.37
C LEU A 203 -8.69 3.84 -14.14
N ASP A 204 -8.79 4.78 -15.08
CA ASP A 204 -8.20 6.12 -14.93
C ASP A 204 -8.82 6.90 -13.77
N ARG A 205 -10.15 6.83 -13.59
CA ARG A 205 -10.80 7.45 -12.42
C ARG A 205 -10.26 6.88 -11.11
N ARG A 206 -10.13 5.55 -10.99
CA ARG A 206 -9.64 4.89 -9.77
C ARG A 206 -8.15 5.13 -9.52
N ILE A 207 -7.33 5.17 -10.57
CA ILE A 207 -5.91 5.54 -10.47
C ILE A 207 -5.79 7.00 -9.97
N ALA A 208 -6.60 7.92 -10.49
CA ALA A 208 -6.61 9.32 -10.05
C ALA A 208 -7.02 9.45 -8.56
N GLU A 209 -8.00 8.67 -8.11
CA GLU A 209 -8.38 8.62 -6.69
C GLU A 209 -7.22 8.14 -5.80
N LEU A 210 -6.52 7.06 -6.16
CA LEU A 210 -5.36 6.59 -5.40
C LEU A 210 -4.18 7.58 -5.43
N ALA A 211 -3.97 8.26 -6.56
CA ALA A 211 -2.99 9.33 -6.67
C ALA A 211 -3.33 10.51 -5.75
N ALA A 212 -4.59 10.93 -5.70
CA ALA A 212 -5.07 11.97 -4.80
C ALA A 212 -4.93 11.56 -3.32
N PHE A 213 -5.20 10.29 -2.97
CA PHE A 213 -4.91 9.78 -1.64
C PHE A 213 -3.43 9.89 -1.30
N ASN A 214 -2.53 9.47 -2.20
CA ASN A 214 -1.09 9.58 -1.97
C ASN A 214 -0.67 11.05 -1.78
N GLY A 215 -1.23 11.99 -2.54
CA GLY A 215 -1.02 13.43 -2.34
C GLY A 215 -1.47 13.89 -0.94
N LEU A 216 -2.69 13.55 -0.53
CA LEU A 216 -3.22 13.88 0.80
C LEU A 216 -2.38 13.29 1.93
N MET A 217 -1.85 12.09 1.76
CA MET A 217 -0.95 11.46 2.73
C MET A 217 0.37 12.23 2.84
N HIS A 218 0.92 12.67 1.71
CA HIS A 218 2.11 13.50 1.68
C HIS A 218 1.84 14.94 2.14
N GLU A 219 0.64 15.49 2.09
CA GLU A 219 0.40 16.86 2.57
C GLU A 219 -0.07 16.92 4.03
N ASN A 220 -1.00 16.04 4.42
CA ASN A 220 -1.80 16.21 5.64
C ASN A 220 -1.42 15.28 6.79
N MET A 221 -0.59 14.26 6.58
CA MET A 221 -0.12 13.42 7.68
C MET A 221 1.14 14.01 8.34
N THR A 222 1.12 14.11 9.66
CA THR A 222 2.34 14.39 10.44
C THR A 222 3.39 13.30 10.18
N ARG A 223 4.67 13.69 10.15
CA ARG A 223 5.81 12.82 9.83
C ARG A 223 6.21 11.96 11.04
N ASN A 224 5.23 11.23 11.55
CA ASN A 224 5.35 10.31 12.67
C ASN A 224 5.58 8.88 12.15
N PHE A 225 5.64 7.91 13.08
CA PHE A 225 5.83 6.51 12.71
C PHE A 225 4.70 5.93 11.86
N GLY A 226 3.47 6.43 12.01
CA GLY A 226 2.33 5.97 11.21
C GLY A 226 2.53 6.28 9.72
N TRP A 227 2.94 7.52 9.41
CA TRP A 227 3.32 7.91 8.05
C TRP A 227 4.47 7.05 7.51
N ARG A 228 5.54 6.84 8.31
CA ARG A 228 6.68 6.00 7.91
C ARG A 228 6.25 4.56 7.61
N PHE A 229 5.44 3.93 8.46
CA PHE A 229 4.97 2.56 8.22
C PHE A 229 4.14 2.46 6.94
N THR A 230 3.26 3.43 6.66
CA THR A 230 2.52 3.45 5.40
C THR A 230 3.45 3.56 4.20
N ASP A 231 4.43 4.47 4.23
CA ASP A 231 5.34 4.65 3.10
C ASP A 231 6.33 3.48 2.94
N ILE A 232 6.79 2.86 4.02
CA ILE A 232 7.57 1.61 3.99
C ILE A 232 6.78 0.52 3.26
N GLY A 233 5.51 0.30 3.64
CA GLY A 233 4.65 -0.68 2.99
C GLY A 233 4.53 -0.42 1.49
N ARG A 234 4.24 0.83 1.11
CA ARG A 234 4.16 1.27 -0.29
C ARG A 234 5.45 0.96 -1.06
N ARG A 235 6.60 1.35 -0.51
CA ARG A 235 7.92 1.18 -1.16
C ARG A 235 8.32 -0.28 -1.34
N ILE A 236 8.07 -1.12 -0.33
CA ILE A 236 8.32 -2.57 -0.44
C ILE A 236 7.46 -3.17 -1.55
N GLU A 237 6.17 -2.84 -1.59
CA GLU A 237 5.26 -3.37 -2.61
C GLU A 237 5.64 -2.90 -4.01
N ARG A 238 5.97 -1.61 -4.18
CA ARG A 238 6.40 -1.04 -5.47
C ARG A 238 7.68 -1.68 -5.97
N ALA A 239 8.72 -1.76 -5.12
CA ALA A 239 10.00 -2.36 -5.50
C ALA A 239 9.83 -3.83 -5.89
N TYR A 240 8.98 -4.57 -5.16
CA TYR A 240 8.70 -5.97 -5.44
C TYR A 240 8.01 -6.14 -6.80
N GLN A 241 6.97 -5.35 -7.07
CA GLN A 241 6.22 -5.43 -8.33
C GLN A 241 7.08 -5.01 -9.53
N MET A 242 7.92 -3.96 -9.37
CA MET A 242 8.87 -3.56 -10.41
C MET A 242 9.90 -4.65 -10.69
N ALA A 243 10.47 -5.26 -9.65
CA ALA A 243 11.47 -6.31 -9.82
C ALA A 243 10.89 -7.54 -10.54
N GLU A 244 9.67 -7.94 -10.16
CA GLU A 244 8.97 -9.04 -10.81
C GLU A 244 8.60 -8.73 -12.26
N PHE A 245 8.19 -7.49 -12.54
CA PHE A 245 7.80 -7.08 -13.88
C PHE A 245 8.99 -6.95 -14.84
N LEU A 246 10.12 -6.42 -14.34
CA LEU A 246 11.40 -6.46 -15.07
C LEU A 246 11.81 -7.91 -15.35
N LEU A 247 11.68 -8.80 -14.36
CA LEU A 247 12.06 -10.20 -14.54
C LEU A 247 11.17 -10.88 -15.58
N LEU A 248 9.87 -10.64 -15.53
CA LEU A 248 8.89 -11.20 -16.45
C LEU A 248 9.21 -10.83 -17.91
N LEU A 249 9.52 -9.56 -18.17
CA LEU A 249 9.62 -9.02 -19.52
C LEU A 249 11.04 -9.03 -20.09
N LEU A 250 12.06 -9.01 -19.24
CA LEU A 250 13.46 -8.86 -19.67
C LEU A 250 14.33 -10.11 -19.43
N ARG A 251 13.82 -11.19 -18.83
CA ARG A 251 14.65 -12.39 -18.58
C ARG A 251 15.13 -13.06 -19.87
N ALA A 252 14.22 -13.33 -20.80
CA ALA A 252 14.54 -13.94 -22.08
C ALA A 252 14.84 -12.84 -23.11
N LEU A 253 15.80 -13.09 -24.01
CA LEU A 253 16.05 -12.23 -25.16
C LEU A 253 14.92 -12.41 -26.19
N PRO A 254 14.09 -11.38 -26.45
CA PRO A 254 13.12 -11.43 -27.53
C PRO A 254 13.75 -11.06 -28.89
N ASP A 255 12.98 -11.22 -29.96
CA ASP A 255 13.31 -10.61 -31.26
C ASP A 255 13.30 -9.07 -31.14
N GLU A 256 14.05 -8.37 -31.98
CA GLU A 256 14.31 -6.91 -31.84
C GLU A 256 13.05 -6.03 -31.79
N ALA A 257 12.05 -6.34 -32.62
CA ALA A 257 10.77 -5.64 -32.62
C ALA A 257 9.98 -5.87 -31.31
N GLU A 258 10.01 -7.09 -30.78
CA GLU A 258 9.35 -7.45 -29.54
C GLU A 258 10.08 -6.88 -28.31
N ASP A 259 11.41 -6.71 -28.36
CA ASP A 259 12.19 -6.03 -27.30
C ASP A 259 11.74 -4.59 -27.13
N THR A 260 11.61 -3.85 -28.24
CA THR A 260 11.20 -2.43 -28.21
C THR A 260 9.80 -2.27 -27.64
N ASP A 261 8.85 -3.12 -28.04
CA ASP A 261 7.47 -3.10 -27.54
C ASP A 261 7.40 -3.44 -26.04
N ARG A 262 8.16 -4.45 -25.58
CA ARG A 262 8.26 -4.81 -24.14
C ARG A 262 8.83 -3.66 -23.31
N LEU A 263 9.86 -2.99 -23.82
CA LEU A 263 10.49 -1.85 -23.16
C LEU A 263 9.56 -0.63 -23.10
N ALA A 264 8.81 -0.35 -24.18
CA ALA A 264 7.78 0.68 -24.18
C ALA A 264 6.68 0.38 -23.16
N PHE A 265 6.16 -0.85 -23.15
CA PHE A 265 5.13 -1.29 -22.20
C PHE A 265 5.60 -1.20 -20.73
N LEU A 266 6.87 -1.52 -20.46
CA LEU A 266 7.52 -1.32 -19.16
C LEU A 266 7.50 0.16 -18.73
N LEU A 267 7.93 1.05 -19.61
CA LEU A 267 8.01 2.48 -19.34
C LEU A 267 6.63 3.12 -19.13
N GLU A 268 5.62 2.70 -19.88
CA GLU A 268 4.25 3.21 -19.75
C GLU A 268 3.57 2.71 -18.47
N THR A 269 3.77 1.45 -18.11
CA THR A 269 3.22 0.85 -16.87
C THR A 269 3.88 1.42 -15.63
N SER A 270 5.18 1.67 -15.71
CA SER A 270 5.94 2.32 -14.65
C SER A 270 5.75 3.84 -14.58
N ASP A 271 4.99 4.46 -15.49
CA ASP A 271 4.81 5.93 -15.57
C ASP A 271 6.14 6.68 -15.74
N SER A 272 7.11 6.04 -16.41
CA SER A 272 8.46 6.56 -16.66
C SER A 272 8.72 6.87 -18.14
N PHE A 273 7.72 6.73 -19.01
CA PHE A 273 7.86 6.98 -20.44
C PHE A 273 8.26 8.43 -20.75
N MET A 274 7.60 9.42 -20.14
CA MET A 274 7.95 10.83 -20.35
C MET A 274 9.34 11.17 -19.80
N THR A 275 9.73 10.60 -18.66
CA THR A 275 11.07 10.73 -18.08
C THR A 275 12.14 10.17 -19.03
N TYR A 276 11.90 8.97 -19.58
CA TYR A 276 12.78 8.35 -20.58
C TYR A 276 12.90 9.22 -21.83
N ARG A 277 11.77 9.63 -22.41
CA ARG A 277 11.73 10.44 -23.64
C ARG A 277 12.45 11.77 -23.47
N ALA A 278 12.32 12.41 -22.30
CA ALA A 278 13.03 13.65 -21.99
C ALA A 278 14.56 13.46 -21.96
N ARG A 279 15.04 12.30 -21.47
CA ARG A 279 16.48 12.01 -21.33
C ARG A 279 17.12 11.51 -22.63
N TYR A 280 16.47 10.58 -23.34
CA TYR A 280 17.12 9.83 -24.42
C TYR A 280 16.60 10.15 -25.83
N ARG A 281 15.38 10.67 -26.01
CA ARG A 281 14.80 11.13 -27.31
C ARG A 281 14.77 10.13 -28.48
N PHE A 282 15.20 8.89 -28.33
CA PHE A 282 15.07 7.80 -29.31
C PHE A 282 14.28 6.62 -28.72
N ALA A 283 14.14 5.54 -29.50
CA ALA A 283 13.40 4.35 -29.09
C ALA A 283 13.93 3.76 -27.76
N PRO A 284 13.05 3.12 -26.95
CA PRO A 284 13.48 2.40 -25.75
C PRO A 284 14.56 1.36 -26.06
N THR A 285 15.66 1.37 -25.29
CA THR A 285 16.70 0.34 -25.38
C THR A 285 16.94 -0.27 -24.00
N PHE A 286 17.26 -1.57 -23.97
CA PHE A 286 17.47 -2.33 -22.74
C PHE A 286 18.34 -1.61 -21.69
N PRO A 287 19.58 -1.17 -21.99
CA PRO A 287 20.45 -0.60 -20.96
C PRO A 287 19.90 0.69 -20.36
N LEU A 288 19.21 1.52 -21.16
CA LEU A 288 18.70 2.82 -20.72
C LEU A 288 17.40 2.70 -19.92
N VAL A 289 16.57 1.72 -20.27
CA VAL A 289 15.37 1.39 -19.48
C VAL A 289 15.77 0.74 -18.16
N LEU A 290 16.75 -0.15 -18.18
CA LEU A 290 17.25 -0.79 -16.96
C LEU A 290 17.94 0.23 -16.04
N ASP A 291 18.77 1.14 -16.58
CA ASP A 291 19.31 2.28 -15.84
C ASP A 291 18.18 3.04 -15.13
N LEU A 292 17.17 3.49 -15.88
CA LEU A 292 16.08 4.33 -15.37
C LEU A 292 15.18 3.63 -14.33
N LEU A 293 14.91 2.33 -14.48
CA LEU A 293 13.94 1.60 -13.64
C LEU A 293 14.60 0.75 -12.53
N PHE A 294 15.87 0.41 -12.67
CA PHE A 294 16.60 -0.44 -11.72
C PHE A 294 17.60 0.36 -10.89
N VAL A 295 18.49 1.14 -11.53
CA VAL A 295 19.67 1.75 -10.88
C VAL A 295 19.46 3.22 -10.51
N ASP A 296 18.67 3.97 -11.28
CA ASP A 296 18.51 5.42 -11.10
C ASP A 296 17.83 5.75 -9.75
N GLU A 297 18.62 6.29 -8.82
CA GLU A 297 18.18 6.74 -7.49
C GLU A 297 17.40 8.06 -7.52
N THR A 298 17.24 8.70 -8.68
CA THR A 298 16.47 9.95 -8.84
C THR A 298 15.07 9.72 -9.38
N ASN A 299 14.79 8.55 -9.96
CA ASN A 299 13.47 8.21 -10.49
C ASN A 299 12.55 7.65 -9.38
N PRO A 300 11.45 8.32 -9.00
CA PRO A 300 10.53 7.85 -7.95
C PRO A 300 9.82 6.52 -8.23
N ARG A 301 9.98 5.99 -9.45
CA ARG A 301 9.46 4.69 -9.89
C ARG A 301 10.53 3.60 -9.92
N GLY A 302 11.81 3.99 -9.91
CA GLY A 302 12.93 3.06 -9.94
C GLY A 302 13.11 2.28 -8.63
N ILE A 303 13.67 1.08 -8.73
CA ILE A 303 13.94 0.20 -7.58
C ILE A 303 14.95 0.82 -6.63
N ALA A 304 16.06 1.37 -7.15
CA ALA A 304 17.08 2.02 -6.33
C ALA A 304 16.49 3.15 -5.47
N PHE A 305 15.69 4.04 -6.06
CA PHE A 305 14.98 5.10 -5.30
C PHE A 305 14.11 4.51 -4.18
N GLN A 306 13.34 3.44 -4.46
CA GLN A 306 12.51 2.81 -3.42
C GLN A 306 13.36 2.31 -2.26
N LEU A 307 14.48 1.67 -2.54
CA LEU A 307 15.36 1.08 -1.54
C LEU A 307 16.10 2.15 -0.72
N VAL A 308 16.53 3.25 -1.34
CA VAL A 308 17.15 4.40 -0.64
C VAL A 308 16.19 4.95 0.42
N GLU A 309 14.96 5.24 0.01
CA GLU A 309 13.97 5.84 0.89
C GLU A 309 13.42 4.85 1.93
N LEU A 310 13.31 3.56 1.56
CA LEU A 310 12.98 2.49 2.48
C LEU A 310 14.02 2.38 3.59
N LEU A 311 15.31 2.46 3.25
CA LEU A 311 16.40 2.46 4.22
C LEU A 311 16.36 3.70 5.13
N ASP A 312 16.08 4.90 4.59
CA ASP A 312 15.85 6.10 5.42
C ASP A 312 14.74 5.85 6.44
N HIS A 313 13.59 5.36 5.98
CA HIS A 313 12.44 5.16 6.86
C HIS A 313 12.73 4.16 7.97
N ILE A 314 13.34 3.03 7.63
CA ILE A 314 13.74 1.99 8.60
C ILE A 314 14.78 2.54 9.59
N THR A 315 15.70 3.39 9.14
CA THR A 315 16.74 4.00 10.01
C THR A 315 16.12 4.93 11.07
N ASN A 316 15.01 5.58 10.72
CA ASN A 316 14.28 6.52 11.56
C ASN A 316 13.11 5.89 12.33
N LEU A 317 12.92 4.57 12.28
CA LEU A 317 11.96 3.86 13.13
C LEU A 317 12.45 3.84 14.59
N PRO A 318 11.54 3.65 15.58
CA PRO A 318 11.93 3.65 16.98
C PRO A 318 12.91 2.49 17.25
N LYS A 319 14.03 2.82 17.91
CA LYS A 319 15.05 1.85 18.30
C LYS A 319 14.74 1.33 19.71
N ALA A 320 14.67 0.02 19.86
CA ALA A 320 14.45 -0.63 21.17
C ALA A 320 15.70 -0.57 22.07
N SER A 321 16.89 -0.43 21.48
CA SER A 321 18.16 -0.27 22.18
C SER A 321 18.95 0.87 21.53
N GLN A 322 19.73 1.60 22.33
CA GLN A 322 20.68 2.62 21.85
C GLN A 322 21.97 2.00 21.29
N ASP A 323 22.05 0.67 21.18
CA ASP A 323 23.23 -0.02 20.63
C ASP A 323 23.59 0.51 19.24
N ALA A 324 24.90 0.72 19.02
CA ALA A 324 25.46 1.19 17.76
C ALA A 324 25.33 0.16 16.61
N VAL A 325 24.80 -1.04 16.88
CA VAL A 325 24.70 -2.13 15.91
C VAL A 325 23.43 -1.98 15.08
N ARG A 326 23.57 -2.09 13.75
CA ARG A 326 22.42 -2.10 12.82
C ARG A 326 21.48 -3.24 13.15
N THR A 327 20.18 -2.99 13.08
CA THR A 327 19.15 -4.01 13.27
C THR A 327 19.02 -4.96 12.06
N PRO A 328 18.41 -6.16 12.19
CA PRO A 328 18.24 -7.09 11.07
C PRO A 328 17.55 -6.47 9.86
N GLU A 329 16.48 -5.70 10.06
CA GLU A 329 15.77 -4.99 9.00
C GLU A 329 16.64 -3.91 8.33
N GLN A 330 17.47 -3.19 9.09
CA GLN A 330 18.44 -2.23 8.52
C GLN A 330 19.52 -2.91 7.70
N ARG A 331 20.03 -4.06 8.18
CA ARG A 331 21.06 -4.83 7.45
C ARG A 331 20.53 -5.36 6.13
N LEU A 332 19.33 -5.95 6.13
CA LEU A 332 18.74 -6.48 4.90
C LEU A 332 18.39 -5.36 3.92
N ALA A 333 17.80 -4.25 4.38
CA ALA A 333 17.51 -3.11 3.50
C ALA A 333 18.80 -2.52 2.88
N LEU A 334 19.88 -2.40 3.68
CA LEU A 334 21.18 -1.94 3.20
C LEU A 334 21.81 -2.93 2.21
N ASP A 335 21.72 -4.23 2.47
CA ASP A 335 22.23 -5.27 1.58
C ASP A 335 21.53 -5.21 0.20
N LEU A 336 20.19 -5.20 0.18
CA LEU A 336 19.42 -5.09 -1.06
C LEU A 336 19.79 -3.82 -1.84
N LEU A 337 19.89 -2.66 -1.17
CA LEU A 337 20.30 -1.41 -1.81
C LEU A 337 21.73 -1.50 -2.37
N THR A 338 22.66 -2.06 -1.61
CA THR A 338 24.06 -2.19 -2.02
C THR A 338 24.19 -3.07 -3.25
N GLN A 339 23.43 -4.16 -3.32
CA GLN A 339 23.43 -5.05 -4.50
C GLN A 339 22.93 -4.34 -5.77
N VAL A 340 21.89 -3.51 -5.64
CA VAL A 340 21.42 -2.69 -6.77
C VAL A 340 22.48 -1.66 -7.17
N ARG A 341 23.15 -1.01 -6.22
CA ARG A 341 24.22 -0.03 -6.49
C ARG A 341 25.46 -0.61 -7.15
N LEU A 342 25.80 -1.86 -6.83
CA LEU A 342 26.97 -2.56 -7.38
C LEU A 342 26.67 -3.27 -8.70
N THR A 343 25.45 -3.14 -9.22
CA THR A 343 25.05 -3.77 -10.47
C THR A 343 25.79 -3.15 -11.65
N ASP A 344 26.35 -4.00 -12.50
CA ASP A 344 26.85 -3.64 -13.82
C ASP A 344 25.78 -3.97 -14.87
N ILE A 345 25.24 -2.93 -15.52
CA ILE A 345 24.21 -3.05 -16.55
C ILE A 345 24.72 -3.82 -17.78
N ASP A 346 25.99 -3.64 -18.15
CA ASP A 346 26.57 -4.33 -19.31
C ASP A 346 26.68 -5.84 -19.04
N ALA A 347 27.04 -6.21 -17.81
CA ALA A 347 27.04 -7.61 -17.39
C ALA A 347 25.62 -8.22 -17.39
N MET A 348 24.58 -7.43 -17.07
CA MET A 348 23.19 -7.90 -17.10
C MET A 348 22.61 -8.11 -18.50
N ARG A 349 23.25 -7.53 -19.52
CA ARG A 349 22.85 -7.72 -20.92
C ARG A 349 23.27 -9.08 -21.48
N ILE A 350 24.28 -9.72 -20.88
CA ILE A 350 24.85 -10.98 -21.38
C ILE A 350 23.82 -12.11 -21.26
N VAL A 351 23.63 -12.85 -22.36
CA VAL A 351 22.72 -14.00 -22.46
C VAL A 351 23.49 -15.31 -22.38
N ASP A 352 22.87 -16.33 -21.80
CA ASP A 352 23.38 -17.69 -21.78
C ASP A 352 23.02 -18.47 -23.07
N ALA A 353 23.39 -19.76 -23.11
CA ALA A 353 23.10 -20.63 -24.25
C ALA A 353 21.59 -20.85 -24.51
N ASN A 354 20.73 -20.55 -23.53
CA ASN A 354 19.27 -20.65 -23.65
C ASN A 354 18.64 -19.29 -24.02
N GLY A 355 19.44 -18.24 -24.26
CA GLY A 355 18.96 -16.89 -24.53
C GLY A 355 18.43 -16.16 -23.28
N GLU A 356 18.79 -16.61 -22.07
CA GLU A 356 18.37 -15.98 -20.82
C GLU A 356 19.46 -15.08 -20.23
N ARG A 357 19.06 -13.90 -19.74
CA ARG A 357 19.91 -12.94 -19.02
C ARG A 357 20.06 -13.38 -17.56
N LEU A 358 20.96 -14.34 -17.30
CA LEU A 358 21.12 -14.93 -15.96
C LEU A 358 21.54 -13.91 -14.88
N GLY A 359 22.41 -12.94 -15.22
CA GLY A 359 22.83 -11.90 -14.28
C GLY A 359 21.66 -11.02 -13.83
N LEU A 360 20.81 -10.62 -14.78
CA LEU A 360 19.58 -9.89 -14.50
C LEU A 360 18.62 -10.73 -13.64
N LYS A 361 18.40 -11.99 -14.01
CA LYS A 361 17.55 -12.91 -13.26
C LYS A 361 17.99 -13.02 -11.81
N GLN A 362 19.28 -13.26 -11.57
CA GLN A 362 19.82 -13.41 -10.22
C GLN A 362 19.64 -12.14 -9.38
N ALA A 363 19.86 -10.96 -9.94
CA ALA A 363 19.68 -9.70 -9.21
C ALA A 363 18.20 -9.45 -8.84
N LEU A 364 17.29 -9.70 -9.78
CA LEU A 364 15.85 -9.51 -9.55
C LEU A 364 15.28 -10.56 -8.59
N ASP A 365 15.70 -11.83 -8.70
CA ASP A 365 15.28 -12.89 -7.77
C ASP A 365 15.66 -12.56 -6.32
N ARG A 366 16.84 -11.97 -6.09
CA ARG A 366 17.25 -11.54 -4.75
C ARG A 366 16.31 -10.47 -4.17
N LEU A 367 15.82 -9.54 -4.99
CA LEU A 367 14.83 -8.55 -4.56
C LEU A 367 13.46 -9.19 -4.31
N ILE A 368 13.02 -10.06 -5.22
CA ILE A 368 11.74 -10.78 -5.13
C ILE A 368 11.69 -11.65 -3.86
N VAL A 369 12.81 -12.23 -3.44
CA VAL A 369 12.92 -12.99 -2.18
C VAL A 369 13.15 -12.09 -0.96
N GLY A 370 14.02 -11.09 -1.08
CA GLY A 370 14.45 -10.26 0.04
C GLY A 370 13.40 -9.26 0.53
N LEU A 371 12.59 -8.69 -0.36
CA LEU A 371 11.55 -7.71 0.01
C LEU A 371 10.41 -8.31 0.85
N PRO A 372 9.87 -9.51 0.54
CA PRO A 372 8.97 -10.22 1.45
C PRO A 372 9.62 -10.56 2.79
N GLN A 373 10.88 -11.02 2.80
CA GLN A 373 11.60 -11.28 4.05
C GLN A 373 11.75 -10.02 4.91
N LEU A 374 12.04 -8.87 4.30
CA LEU A 374 12.09 -7.59 4.99
C LEU A 374 10.74 -7.21 5.59
N SER A 375 9.65 -7.43 4.85
CA SER A 375 8.28 -7.25 5.35
C SER A 375 8.00 -8.13 6.58
N ASP A 376 8.44 -9.38 6.58
CA ASP A 376 8.27 -10.31 7.69
C ASP A 376 9.08 -9.88 8.92
N ILE A 377 10.32 -9.43 8.74
CA ILE A 377 11.17 -8.93 9.83
C ILE A 377 10.53 -7.70 10.48
N ILE A 378 10.07 -6.73 9.67
CA ILE A 378 9.38 -5.54 10.16
C ILE A 378 8.11 -5.92 10.92
N SER A 379 7.32 -6.85 10.38
CA SER A 379 6.08 -7.30 11.01
C SER A 379 6.33 -7.97 12.36
N ARG A 380 7.31 -8.86 12.44
CA ARG A 380 7.69 -9.50 13.70
C ARG A 380 8.18 -8.49 14.72
N ARG A 381 9.03 -7.54 14.33
CA ARG A 381 9.64 -6.60 15.27
C ARG A 381 8.68 -5.53 15.79
N TYR A 382 7.86 -4.96 14.92
CA TYR A 382 7.07 -3.77 15.26
C TYR A 382 5.60 -4.07 15.49
N PHE A 383 5.06 -5.18 14.96
CA PHE A 383 3.63 -5.50 15.03
C PHE A 383 3.33 -6.68 15.95
N SER A 384 4.27 -7.61 16.16
CA SER A 384 4.03 -8.69 17.12
C SER A 384 4.08 -8.18 18.55
N LEU A 385 2.97 -8.33 19.26
CA LEU A 385 2.89 -8.13 20.71
C LEU A 385 3.57 -9.34 21.37
N THR A 386 4.87 -9.27 21.62
CA THR A 386 5.40 -10.00 22.77
C THR A 386 5.04 -9.14 23.99
N GLU A 387 3.81 -9.27 24.50
CA GLU A 387 3.48 -8.74 25.82
C GLU A 387 4.34 -9.51 26.82
N GLU A 388 5.53 -9.00 27.15
CA GLU A 388 6.38 -9.61 28.19
C GLU A 388 5.78 -9.44 29.59
N GLN A 389 4.66 -8.72 29.77
CA GLN A 389 3.87 -8.75 31.00
C GLN A 389 2.47 -8.15 30.80
N PRO A 390 1.39 -8.86 31.16
CA PRO A 390 0.09 -8.22 31.33
C PRO A 390 0.18 -7.27 32.53
N GLN A 391 0.27 -5.96 32.27
CA GLN A 391 0.10 -4.96 33.31
C GLN A 391 -1.37 -4.96 33.75
N ARG A 392 -1.70 -5.81 34.73
CA ARG A 392 -2.93 -5.65 35.52
C ARG A 392 -2.82 -4.31 36.24
N VAL A 393 -3.64 -3.34 35.83
CA VAL A 393 -3.89 -2.15 36.64
C VAL A 393 -4.59 -2.64 37.90
N HIS A 394 -3.81 -2.88 38.96
CA HIS A 394 -4.36 -3.08 40.29
C HIS A 394 -4.86 -1.72 40.80
N THR A 395 -6.13 -1.42 40.55
CA THR A 395 -6.87 -0.46 41.37
C THR A 395 -6.96 -1.04 42.77
N ARG A 396 -6.01 -0.68 43.64
CA ARG A 396 -6.16 -0.84 45.08
C ARG A 396 -7.29 0.09 45.53
N LEU A 397 -8.50 -0.44 45.63
CA LEU A 397 -9.44 0.00 46.65
C LEU A 397 -9.36 -1.05 47.76
N ALA A 398 -8.67 -0.70 48.82
CA ALA A 398 -8.78 -1.38 50.10
C ALA A 398 -9.68 -0.50 51.00
N PRO A 399 -10.43 -1.13 51.93
CA PRO A 399 -11.66 -0.61 52.52
C PRO A 399 -11.50 0.64 53.39
#